data_AF-A0A8J4TL56-F1
#
_entry.id   AF-A0A8J4TL56-F1
#
_cell.length_a   1.000
_cell.length_b   1.000
_cell.length_c   1.000
_cell.angle_alpha   90.00
_cell.angle_beta   90.00
_cell.angle_gamma   90.00
#
_symmetry.space_group_name_H-M   'P 1'
#
loop_
_entity.id
_entity.type
_entity.pdbx_description
1 polymer ?
#
loop_
_entity_poly.entity_id
_entity_poly.type
_entity_poly.pdbx_seq_one_letter_code
_entity_poly.pdbx_strand_id
1 'polypeptide(L)'
;YGGHVFQEEGVWNYSTMLLREDMGVLILGARETIFALDLNNITHKKAMVKWEAIPSVRMSCSSKAKDFETECQNYIRILHQMPDGRMYVCGTNAFNPTCDYMSYTDGNLILENNQHEGTGRCPSDPFKRSASELV
;
A
#
# COMPACT_ATOMS: atom_id res chain seq x y z
N TYR A 1 -27.48 -13.83 -2.16
CA TYR A 1 -26.60 -12.66 -2.28
C TYR A 1 -25.17 -13.16 -2.44
N GLY A 2 -24.68 -13.25 -3.67
CA GLY A 2 -23.31 -13.70 -3.95
C GLY A 2 -22.40 -12.49 -4.09
N GLY A 3 -21.58 -12.21 -3.07
CA GLY A 3 -20.55 -11.19 -3.17
C GLY A 3 -19.37 -11.71 -3.98
N HIS A 4 -18.70 -10.83 -4.73
CA HIS A 4 -17.40 -11.10 -5.32
C HIS A 4 -16.31 -10.89 -4.26
N VAL A 5 -15.30 -11.76 -4.24
CA VAL A 5 -14.20 -11.71 -3.27
C VAL A 5 -12.87 -11.77 -3.99
N PHE A 6 -11.97 -10.87 -3.63
CA PHE A 6 -10.57 -10.92 -4.05
C PHE A 6 -9.70 -11.41 -2.90
N GLN A 7 -8.77 -12.31 -3.21
CA GLN A 7 -7.72 -12.76 -2.30
C GLN A 7 -6.50 -13.17 -3.12
N GLU A 8 -5.31 -12.91 -2.60
CA GLU A 8 -4.03 -13.30 -3.19
C GLU A 8 -3.29 -14.21 -2.21
N GLU A 9 -2.71 -15.29 -2.72
CA GLU A 9 -1.95 -16.23 -1.91
C GLU A 9 -0.75 -15.53 -1.23
N GLY A 10 -0.56 -15.79 0.06
CA GLY A 10 0.54 -15.20 0.83
C GLY A 10 0.37 -13.71 1.19
N VAL A 11 -0.73 -13.06 0.79
CA VAL A 11 -0.98 -11.63 1.08
C VAL A 11 -2.09 -11.47 2.11
N TRP A 12 -1.85 -10.55 3.05
CA TRP A 12 -2.66 -10.35 4.25
C TRP A 12 -2.90 -8.85 4.45
N ASN A 13 -3.84 -8.50 5.32
CA ASN A 13 -4.08 -7.11 5.78
C ASN A 13 -4.41 -6.10 4.66
N TYR A 14 -5.36 -6.46 3.79
CA TYR A 14 -6.04 -5.53 2.89
C TYR A 14 -6.74 -4.43 3.71
N SER A 15 -6.20 -3.21 3.72
CA SER A 15 -6.58 -2.20 4.71
C SER A 15 -6.76 -0.79 4.17
N THR A 16 -6.27 -0.50 2.96
CA THR A 16 -6.42 0.82 2.33
C THR A 16 -6.93 0.65 0.90
N MET A 17 -7.87 1.50 0.49
CA MET A 17 -8.48 1.46 -0.84
C MET A 17 -8.53 2.86 -1.44
N LEU A 18 -8.26 2.97 -2.73
CA LEU A 18 -8.45 4.19 -3.52
C LEU A 18 -9.18 3.84 -4.81
N LEU A 19 -10.33 4.47 -5.03
CA LEU A 19 -11.10 4.34 -6.24
C LEU A 19 -10.50 5.24 -7.34
N ARG A 20 -10.18 4.66 -8.49
CA ARG A 20 -9.69 5.37 -9.69
C ARG A 20 -10.62 5.08 -10.87
N GLU A 21 -11.79 5.70 -10.85
CA GLU A 21 -12.81 5.53 -11.89
C GLU A 21 -12.30 5.97 -13.26
N ASP A 22 -11.47 7.00 -13.30
CA ASP A 22 -10.79 7.51 -14.50
C ASP A 22 -9.89 6.44 -15.17
N MET A 23 -9.43 5.46 -14.41
CA MET A 23 -8.61 4.33 -14.88
C MET A 23 -9.37 2.99 -14.87
N GLY A 24 -10.62 2.96 -14.40
CA GLY A 24 -11.41 1.74 -14.25
C GLY A 24 -10.78 0.71 -13.30
N VAL A 25 -10.14 1.16 -12.23
CA VAL A 25 -9.50 0.29 -11.23
C VAL A 25 -9.78 0.69 -9.78
N LEU A 26 -9.83 -0.32 -8.91
CA LEU A 26 -9.72 -0.16 -7.46
C LEU A 26 -8.27 -0.43 -7.07
N ILE A 27 -7.60 0.57 -6.50
CA ILE A 27 -6.26 0.40 -5.94
C ILE A 27 -6.41 -0.12 -4.51
N LEU A 28 -5.79 -1.25 -4.21
CA LEU A 28 -5.90 -1.94 -2.93
C LEU A 28 -4.53 -2.09 -2.29
N GLY A 29 -4.32 -1.41 -1.17
CA GLY A 29 -3.13 -1.52 -0.32
C GLY A 29 -3.28 -2.65 0.71
N ALA A 30 -2.28 -3.52 0.76
CA ALA A 30 -2.20 -4.65 1.69
C ALA A 30 -0.86 -4.65 2.45
N ARG A 31 -0.54 -5.74 3.15
CA ARG A 31 0.82 -5.98 3.64
C ARG A 31 1.74 -6.28 2.46
N GLU A 32 2.80 -5.48 2.32
CA GLU A 32 3.91 -5.61 1.36
C GLU A 32 3.52 -5.53 -0.12
N THR A 33 2.25 -5.32 -0.46
CA THR A 33 1.77 -5.36 -1.84
C THR A 33 0.68 -4.32 -2.06
N ILE A 34 0.67 -3.74 -3.26
CA ILE A 34 -0.40 -2.89 -3.77
C ILE A 34 -0.95 -3.54 -5.04
N PHE A 35 -2.27 -3.59 -5.17
CA PHE A 35 -2.97 -4.16 -6.32
C PHE A 35 -3.73 -3.09 -7.08
N ALA A 36 -3.89 -3.30 -8.39
CA ALA A 36 -4.94 -2.67 -9.19
C ALA A 36 -5.94 -3.77 -9.58
N LEU A 37 -7.16 -3.68 -9.06
CA LEU A 37 -8.25 -4.62 -9.35
C LEU A 37 -9.20 -4.01 -10.36
N ASP A 38 -9.84 -4.83 -11.19
CA ASP A 38 -10.90 -4.35 -12.09
C ASP A 38 -12.08 -3.82 -11.26
N LEU A 39 -12.46 -2.57 -11.52
CA LEU A 39 -13.56 -1.94 -10.80
C LEU A 39 -14.91 -2.59 -11.08
N ASN A 40 -15.10 -3.18 -12.28
CA ASN A 40 -16.34 -3.87 -12.64
C ASN A 40 -16.40 -5.29 -12.05
N ASN A 41 -15.25 -5.91 -11.80
CA ASN A 41 -15.17 -7.22 -11.15
C ASN A 41 -13.86 -7.38 -10.37
N ILE A 42 -13.91 -7.13 -9.06
CA ILE A 42 -12.72 -7.14 -8.20
C ILE A 42 -12.00 -8.48 -8.14
N THR A 43 -12.63 -9.59 -8.55
CA THR A 43 -11.94 -10.88 -8.63
C THR A 43 -10.84 -10.90 -9.69
N HIS A 44 -10.83 -9.92 -10.61
CA HIS A 44 -9.84 -9.77 -11.66
C HIS A 44 -8.74 -8.80 -11.22
N LYS A 45 -7.57 -9.36 -10.90
CA LYS A 45 -6.32 -8.59 -10.70
C LYS A 45 -5.79 -8.10 -12.05
N LYS A 46 -5.76 -6.78 -12.27
CA LYS A 46 -5.14 -6.18 -13.47
C LYS A 46 -3.63 -6.03 -13.32
N ALA A 47 -3.18 -5.61 -12.14
CA ALA A 47 -1.75 -5.45 -11.84
C ALA A 47 -1.46 -5.58 -10.35
N MET A 48 -0.19 -5.78 -10.02
CA MET A 48 0.33 -5.72 -8.66
C MET A 48 1.76 -5.22 -8.64
N VAL A 49 2.15 -4.59 -7.54
CA VAL A 49 3.54 -4.25 -7.24
C VAL A 49 3.84 -4.61 -5.80
N LYS A 50 4.97 -5.28 -5.58
CA LYS A 50 5.49 -5.54 -4.24
C LYS A 50 6.21 -4.29 -3.74
N TRP A 51 5.94 -3.91 -2.50
CA TRP A 51 6.63 -2.85 -1.78
C TRP A 51 7.02 -3.35 -0.39
N GLU A 52 7.90 -4.35 -0.38
CA GLU A 52 8.40 -5.01 0.81
C GLU A 52 9.40 -4.12 1.56
N ALA A 53 9.45 -4.25 2.89
CA ALA A 53 10.50 -3.59 3.67
C ALA A 53 11.83 -4.31 3.39
N ILE A 54 12.85 -3.56 2.95
CA ILE A 54 14.16 -4.17 2.63
C ILE A 54 14.78 -4.82 3.88
N PRO A 55 15.60 -5.88 3.74
CA PRO A 55 16.10 -6.65 4.88
C PRO A 55 16.81 -5.82 5.96
N SER A 56 17.58 -4.80 5.56
CA SER A 56 18.27 -3.91 6.51
C SER A 56 17.30 -3.06 7.35
N VAL A 57 16.20 -2.60 6.75
CA VAL A 57 15.15 -1.84 7.45
C VAL A 57 14.33 -2.78 8.34
N ARG A 58 14.00 -4.00 7.88
CA ARG A 58 13.37 -5.01 8.75
C ARG A 58 14.23 -5.33 9.97
N MET A 59 15.54 -5.54 9.79
CA MET A 59 16.44 -5.85 10.91
C MET A 59 16.51 -4.72 11.95
N SER A 60 16.52 -3.45 11.52
CA SER A 60 16.57 -2.30 12.44
C SER A 60 15.28 -2.11 13.27
N CYS A 61 14.16 -2.66 12.80
CA CYS A 61 12.87 -2.65 13.49
C CYS A 61 12.81 -3.57 14.72
N SER A 62 13.73 -4.52 14.85
CA SER A 62 13.76 -5.53 15.94
C SER A 62 13.63 -4.96 17.36
N SER A 63 14.18 -3.77 17.61
CA SER A 63 14.09 -3.11 18.93
C SER A 63 12.74 -2.43 19.22
N LYS A 64 11.94 -2.17 18.18
CA LYS A 64 10.64 -1.48 18.27
C LYS A 64 9.47 -2.45 18.28
N ALA A 65 9.60 -3.59 17.60
CA ALA A 65 8.54 -4.57 17.42
C ALA A 65 8.42 -5.53 18.61
N LYS A 66 7.18 -5.94 18.90
CA LYS A 66 6.88 -7.06 19.80
C LYS A 66 6.96 -8.41 19.07
N ASP A 67 6.55 -8.41 17.81
CA ASP A 67 6.61 -9.56 16.92
C ASP A 67 7.29 -9.14 15.61
N PHE A 68 8.48 -9.69 15.38
CA PHE A 68 9.31 -9.37 14.23
C PHE A 68 8.67 -9.79 12.90
N GLU A 69 7.98 -10.93 12.85
CA GLU A 69 7.44 -11.44 11.59
C GLU A 69 6.17 -10.72 11.16
N THR A 70 5.41 -10.17 12.12
CA THR A 70 4.17 -9.45 11.82
C THR A 70 4.36 -7.94 11.80
N GLU A 71 5.10 -7.33 12.73
CA GLU A 71 5.15 -5.88 12.87
C GLU A 71 6.27 -5.24 12.03
N CYS A 72 7.37 -5.96 11.76
CA CYS A 72 8.46 -5.47 10.90
C CYS A 72 8.20 -5.74 9.42
N GLN A 73 7.00 -5.41 8.95
CA GLN A 73 6.63 -5.46 7.53
C GLN A 73 6.20 -4.07 7.04
N ASN A 74 6.07 -3.90 5.73
CA ASN A 74 5.49 -2.70 5.17
C ASN A 74 3.96 -2.86 5.03
N TYR A 75 3.18 -2.11 5.80
CA TYR A 75 1.72 -2.07 5.65
C TYR A 75 1.33 -0.80 4.93
N ILE A 76 0.59 -0.90 3.83
CA ILE A 76 0.15 0.26 3.07
C ILE A 76 -1.01 0.95 3.81
N ARG A 77 -0.82 2.23 4.15
CA ARG A 77 -1.72 2.99 5.02
C ARG A 77 -2.33 4.22 4.36
N ILE A 78 -1.71 4.71 3.29
CA ILE A 78 -2.13 5.92 2.59
C ILE A 78 -2.13 5.63 1.10
N LEU A 79 -3.23 5.95 0.44
CA LEU A 79 -3.40 5.97 -1.01
C LEU A 79 -4.23 7.20 -1.35
N HIS A 80 -3.63 8.20 -1.98
CA HIS A 80 -4.32 9.43 -2.42
C HIS A 80 -4.14 9.64 -3.91
N GLN A 81 -5.18 10.13 -4.58
CA GLN A 81 -5.06 10.61 -5.96
C GLN A 81 -4.43 12.01 -5.97
N MET A 82 -3.40 12.19 -6.79
CA MET A 82 -2.72 13.47 -6.98
C MET A 82 -3.39 14.28 -8.12
N PRO A 83 -3.28 15.62 -8.11
CA PRO A 83 -3.84 16.47 -9.17
C PRO A 83 -3.31 16.16 -10.58
N ASP A 84 -2.09 15.63 -10.69
CA ASP A 84 -1.46 15.23 -11.95
C ASP A 84 -1.84 13.81 -12.40
N GLY A 85 -2.79 13.17 -11.72
CA GLY A 85 -3.28 11.83 -12.03
C GLY A 85 -2.44 10.69 -11.44
N ARG A 86 -1.29 10.99 -10.82
CA ARG A 86 -0.51 10.00 -10.07
C ARG A 86 -1.21 9.66 -8.76
N MET A 87 -0.61 8.75 -8.00
CA MET A 87 -1.06 8.39 -6.67
C MET A 87 0.08 8.59 -5.67
N TYR A 88 -0.24 9.21 -4.54
CA TYR A 88 0.66 9.28 -3.39
C TYR A 88 0.40 8.08 -2.49
N VAL A 89 1.45 7.33 -2.18
CA VAL A 89 1.34 6.09 -1.42
C VAL A 89 2.32 6.10 -0.25
N CYS A 90 1.86 5.68 0.93
CA CYS A 90 2.74 5.51 2.08
C CYS A 90 2.47 4.19 2.79
N GLY A 91 3.52 3.61 3.36
CA GLY A 91 3.42 2.47 4.24
C GLY A 91 4.27 2.60 5.50
N THR A 92 4.04 1.72 6.46
CA THR A 92 4.75 1.70 7.76
C THR A 92 6.23 1.36 7.63
N ASN A 93 6.58 0.62 6.57
CA ASN A 93 7.92 0.15 6.20
C ASN A 93 8.76 -0.27 7.43
N ALA A 94 8.26 -1.25 8.18
CA ALA A 94 8.88 -1.76 9.41
C ALA A 94 9.24 -0.64 10.42
N PHE A 95 8.24 0.12 10.89
CA PHE A 95 8.40 1.26 11.79
C PHE A 95 9.34 2.37 11.27
N ASN A 96 9.53 2.45 9.96
CA ASN A 96 10.23 3.53 9.28
C ASN A 96 9.36 4.11 8.15
N PRO A 97 8.25 4.79 8.47
CA PRO A 97 7.26 5.20 7.48
C PRO A 97 7.89 5.83 6.25
N THR A 98 7.51 5.31 5.09
CA THR A 98 8.08 5.74 3.81
C THR A 98 6.94 5.98 2.84
N CYS A 99 7.08 7.04 2.05
CA CYS A 99 6.14 7.42 1.02
C CYS A 99 6.81 7.41 -0.36
N ASP A 100 6.02 7.22 -1.41
CA ASP A 100 6.46 7.27 -2.80
C ASP A 100 5.30 7.80 -3.67
N TYR A 101 5.58 8.03 -4.94
CA TYR A 101 4.58 8.22 -5.97
C TYR A 101 4.44 6.95 -6.80
N MET A 102 3.24 6.74 -7.31
CA MET A 102 2.96 5.62 -8.19
C MET A 102 1.97 5.97 -9.29
N SER A 103 2.02 5.24 -10.38
CA SER A 103 1.14 5.42 -11.54
C SER A 103 0.59 4.08 -12.02
N TYR A 104 -0.58 4.13 -12.66
CA TYR A 104 -1.13 3.00 -13.39
C TYR A 104 -1.20 3.35 -14.88
N THR A 105 -0.33 2.74 -15.68
CA THR A 105 -0.15 3.07 -17.11
C THR A 105 0.05 1.79 -17.90
N ASP A 106 -0.62 1.67 -19.06
CA ASP A 106 -0.53 0.50 -19.95
C ASP A 106 -0.75 -0.84 -19.25
N GLY A 107 -1.69 -0.86 -18.28
CA GLY A 107 -2.00 -2.05 -17.51
C GLY A 107 -0.99 -2.39 -16.41
N ASN A 108 0.02 -1.55 -16.17
CA ASN A 108 1.07 -1.78 -15.17
C ASN A 108 0.93 -0.81 -13.99
N LEU A 109 1.22 -1.31 -12.79
CA LEU A 109 1.27 -0.53 -11.56
C LEU A 109 2.74 -0.28 -11.19
N ILE A 110 3.17 0.98 -11.21
CA ILE A 110 4.60 1.33 -11.17
C ILE A 110 4.85 2.32 -10.03
N LEU A 111 5.75 1.95 -9.11
CA LEU A 111 6.34 2.86 -8.13
C LEU A 111 7.45 3.67 -8.79
N GLU A 112 7.53 4.96 -8.48
CA GLU A 112 8.58 5.84 -9.02
C GLU A 112 9.94 5.58 -8.38
N ASN A 113 9.99 4.91 -7.22
CA ASN A 113 11.20 4.68 -6.43
C ASN A 113 11.88 6.00 -6.02
N ASN A 114 11.11 7.07 -5.89
CA ASN A 114 11.56 8.36 -5.37
C ASN A 114 11.08 8.51 -3.93
N GLN A 115 11.61 7.66 -3.06
CA GLN A 115 11.10 7.49 -1.71
C GLN A 115 11.35 8.74 -0.84
N HIS A 116 10.36 9.08 -0.04
CA HIS A 116 10.37 10.20 0.89
C HIS A 116 10.08 9.74 2.32
N GLU A 117 10.61 10.47 3.31
CA GLU A 117 10.30 10.20 4.71
C GLU A 117 8.81 10.42 4.99
N GLY A 118 8.16 9.40 5.57
CA GLY A 118 6.73 9.41 5.90
C GLY A 118 6.45 9.73 7.38
N THR A 119 7.47 9.97 8.20
CA THR A 119 7.31 10.25 9.63
C THR A 119 6.35 11.44 9.85
N GLY A 120 5.38 11.27 10.74
CA GLY A 120 4.36 12.29 11.01
C GLY A 120 3.22 12.34 9.99
N ARG A 121 3.37 11.74 8.80
CA ARG A 121 2.30 11.62 7.78
C ARG A 121 1.64 10.24 7.82
N CYS A 122 2.45 9.19 7.92
CA CYS A 122 2.03 7.79 7.96
C CYS A 122 2.38 7.18 9.34
N PRO A 123 1.51 6.36 9.95
CA PRO A 123 1.82 5.74 11.24
C PRO A 123 3.01 4.77 11.11
N SER A 124 3.90 4.76 12.11
CA SER A 124 5.00 3.78 12.20
C SER A 124 4.53 2.40 12.63
N ASP A 125 3.59 2.36 13.57
CA ASP A 125 2.98 1.11 14.07
C ASP A 125 1.82 0.70 13.14
N PRO A 126 1.83 -0.52 12.58
CA PRO A 126 0.80 -0.99 11.65
C PRO A 126 -0.59 -1.12 12.27
N PHE A 127 -0.69 -1.28 13.60
CA PHE A 127 -1.97 -1.43 14.30
C PHE A 127 -2.48 -0.12 14.88
N LYS A 128 -1.70 0.95 14.79
CA LYS A 128 -2.16 2.29 15.17
C LYS A 128 -3.25 2.77 14.20
N ARG A 129 -4.35 3.26 14.75
CA ARG A 129 -5.42 3.90 13.95
C ARG A 129 -4.93 5.24 13.41
N SER A 130 -5.26 5.52 12.16
CA SER A 130 -4.83 6.72 11.44
C SER A 130 -5.91 7.13 10.44
N ALA A 131 -5.96 8.42 10.12
CA ALA A 131 -6.70 8.97 9.00
C ALA A 131 -5.82 10.02 8.31
N SER A 132 -6.01 10.21 7.02
CA SER A 132 -5.31 11.20 6.23
C SER A 132 -6.19 11.65 5.08
N GLU A 133 -6.08 12.91 4.71
CA GLU A 133 -6.75 13.52 3.56
C GLU A 133 -5.70 14.35 2.81
N LEU A 134 -5.69 14.25 1.48
CA LEU A 134 -4.89 15.14 0.64
C LEU A 134 -5.73 16.39 0.34
N VAL A 135 -5.19 17.56 0.70
CA VAL A 135 -5.83 18.87 0.55
C VAL A 135 -5.08 19.71 -0.48
#